data_AF-A0A2S6R249-F1
#
_entry.id   AF-A0A2S6R249-F1
#
_cell.length_a   1.000
_cell.length_b   1.000
_cell.length_c   1.000
_cell.angle_alpha   90.00
_cell.angle_beta   90.00
_cell.angle_gamma   90.00
#
_symmetry.space_group_name_H-M   'P 1'
#
loop_
_entity.id
_entity.type
_entity.pdbx_description
1 polymer ?
#
loop_
_entity_poly.entity_id
_entity_poly.type
_entity_poly.pdbx_seq_one_letter_code
_entity_poly.pdbx_strand_id
1 'polypeptide(L)'
;MAHGFLSDWRQAGEVLARLAAEDVASLPLLPAPALAPLLAAAEALSYRTVRNEIGAGTRAVLQDFDICMAPTHPGVLWDLAAELEEFLSQALARQRPVLLNGHITLNDLVVQRYPAGSFGITAHRDHVRYTGLVALILLSGEGRFFVSSERSGDDAREIPWRPGEVLLMRA
;
A
#
# COMPACT_ATOMS: atom_id res chain seq x y z
N MET A 1 2.23 -11.07 17.18
CA MET A 1 0.97 -11.06 17.97
C MET A 1 -0.10 -10.70 16.97
N ALA A 2 -1.12 -11.53 16.76
CA ALA A 2 -2.16 -11.24 15.77
C ALA A 2 -2.77 -9.85 16.04
N HIS A 3 -2.64 -8.92 15.09
CA HIS A 3 -3.09 -7.53 15.23
C HIS A 3 -4.62 -7.41 15.32
N GLY A 4 -5.36 -8.48 14.97
CA GLY A 4 -6.81 -8.53 15.03
C GLY A 4 -7.43 -7.54 14.05
N PHE A 5 -7.38 -7.88 12.75
CA PHE A 5 -7.88 -6.99 11.70
C PHE A 5 -9.36 -6.64 11.90
N LEU A 6 -9.69 -5.39 11.59
CA LEU A 6 -11.06 -4.86 11.65
C LEU A 6 -11.97 -5.50 10.61
N SER A 7 -11.42 -5.77 9.42
CA SER A 7 -12.16 -6.41 8.35
C SER A 7 -12.10 -7.93 8.43
N ASP A 8 -13.23 -8.57 8.13
CA ASP A 8 -13.28 -10.01 7.93
C ASP A 8 -13.03 -10.39 6.45
N TRP A 9 -13.00 -11.69 6.19
CA TRP A 9 -12.77 -12.21 4.83
C TRP A 9 -13.89 -11.85 3.84
N ARG A 10 -15.11 -11.53 4.30
CA ARG A 10 -16.23 -11.16 3.42
C ARG A 10 -16.03 -9.75 2.89
N GLN A 11 -15.70 -8.82 3.79
CA GLN A 11 -15.36 -7.45 3.43
C GLN A 11 -14.14 -7.39 2.52
N ALA A 12 -13.11 -8.19 2.82
CA ALA A 12 -11.97 -8.34 1.91
C ALA A 12 -12.39 -8.89 0.53
N GLY A 13 -13.29 -9.87 0.48
CA GLY A 13 -13.83 -10.40 -0.76
C GLY A 13 -14.57 -9.35 -1.61
N GLU A 14 -15.36 -8.48 -0.99
CA GLU A 14 -16.03 -7.35 -1.67
C GLU A 14 -15.03 -6.34 -2.24
N VAL A 15 -14.00 -6.02 -1.47
CA VAL A 15 -12.92 -5.11 -1.89
C VAL A 15 -12.14 -5.74 -3.05
N LEU A 16 -11.81 -7.03 -2.99
CA LEU A 16 -11.15 -7.72 -4.08
C LEU A 16 -12.03 -7.78 -5.34
N ALA A 17 -13.36 -7.89 -5.20
CA ALA A 17 -14.27 -7.82 -6.34
C ALA A 17 -14.27 -6.42 -6.97
N ARG A 18 -14.23 -5.36 -6.16
CA ARG A 18 -14.04 -3.98 -6.64
C ARG A 18 -12.69 -3.79 -7.29
N LEU A 19 -11.63 -4.35 -6.72
CA LEU A 19 -10.28 -4.30 -7.27
C LEU A 19 -10.22 -4.88 -8.70
N ALA A 20 -11.01 -5.93 -8.98
CA ALA A 20 -11.12 -6.51 -10.31
C ALA A 20 -11.73 -5.55 -11.36
N ALA A 21 -12.54 -4.58 -10.92
CA ALA A 21 -13.24 -3.64 -11.80
C ALA A 21 -12.59 -2.24 -11.83
N GLU A 22 -11.99 -1.81 -10.73
CA GLU A 22 -11.51 -0.43 -10.51
C GLU A 22 -9.98 -0.31 -10.43
N ASP A 23 -9.24 -1.43 -10.42
CA ASP A 23 -7.78 -1.52 -10.23
C ASP A 23 -7.23 -1.02 -8.88
N VAL A 24 -8.07 -0.36 -8.09
CA VAL A 24 -7.75 0.13 -6.75
C VAL A 24 -8.96 0.00 -5.82
N ALA A 25 -8.73 -0.38 -4.57
CA ALA A 25 -9.76 -0.37 -3.53
C ALA A 25 -9.12 -0.29 -2.13
N SER A 26 -9.78 0.37 -1.19
CA SER A 26 -9.37 0.46 0.22
C SER A 26 -10.36 -0.26 1.15
N LEU A 27 -9.85 -0.69 2.31
CA LEU A 27 -10.66 -1.23 3.41
C LEU A 27 -10.04 -0.97 4.78
N PRO A 28 -10.87 -0.89 5.84
CA PRO A 28 -10.39 -0.88 7.22
C PRO A 28 -9.55 -2.11 7.53
N LEU A 29 -8.33 -1.93 8.06
CA LEU A 29 -7.45 -3.04 8.40
C LEU A 29 -7.15 -3.08 9.90
N LEU A 30 -6.62 -1.99 10.46
CA LEU A 30 -6.05 -1.95 11.80
C LEU A 30 -6.91 -1.09 12.75
N PRO A 31 -7.16 -1.54 13.99
CA PRO A 31 -7.75 -0.69 15.00
C PRO A 31 -6.76 0.40 15.43
N ALA A 32 -7.25 1.58 15.84
CA ALA A 32 -6.39 2.71 16.21
C ALA A 32 -5.26 2.37 17.22
N PRO A 33 -5.47 1.53 18.26
CA PRO A 33 -4.40 1.14 19.17
C PRO A 33 -3.26 0.35 18.52
N ALA A 34 -3.51 -0.34 17.40
CA ALA A 34 -2.49 -1.08 16.67
C ALA A 34 -1.52 -0.17 15.89
N LEU A 35 -1.90 1.09 15.64
CA LEU A 35 -1.06 2.03 14.88
C LEU A 35 0.16 2.51 15.64
N ALA A 36 0.04 2.76 16.95
CA ALA A 36 1.12 3.31 17.76
C ALA A 36 2.43 2.50 17.70
N PRO A 37 2.45 1.17 17.91
CA PRO A 37 3.68 0.39 17.81
C PRO A 37 4.25 0.33 16.39
N LEU A 38 3.40 0.35 15.36
CA LEU A 38 3.84 0.35 13.96
C LEU A 38 4.48 1.69 13.58
N LEU A 39 3.88 2.80 14.03
CA LEU A 39 4.43 4.15 13.87
C LEU A 39 5.78 4.29 14.57
N ALA A 40 5.88 3.86 15.83
CA ALA A 40 7.15 3.88 16.57
C ALA A 40 8.24 3.07 15.86
N ALA A 41 7.89 1.89 15.33
CA ALA A 41 8.83 1.08 14.55
C ALA A 41 9.23 1.76 13.24
N ALA A 42 8.29 2.39 12.53
CA ALA A 42 8.57 3.14 11.31
C ALA A 42 9.46 4.37 11.59
N GLU A 43 9.22 5.13 12.65
CA GLU A 43 10.01 6.30 13.04
C GLU A 43 11.46 5.95 13.39
N ALA A 44 11.70 4.74 13.92
CA ALA A 44 13.03 4.26 14.27
C ALA A 44 13.88 3.77 13.08
N LEU A 45 13.32 3.71 11.88
CA LEU A 45 14.05 3.24 10.69
C LEU A 45 15.09 4.25 10.21
N SER A 46 16.09 3.75 9.49
CA SER A 46 17.03 4.58 8.74
C SER A 46 16.44 4.94 7.38
N TYR A 47 16.29 6.24 7.14
CA TYR A 47 15.73 6.77 5.90
C TYR A 47 16.79 7.45 5.06
N ARG A 48 16.59 7.42 3.74
CA ARG A 48 17.26 8.33 2.81
C ARG A 48 16.23 9.14 2.04
N THR A 49 16.56 10.38 1.73
CA THR A 49 15.77 11.18 0.78
C THR A 49 15.90 10.59 -0.62
N VAL A 50 14.79 10.54 -1.35
CA VAL A 50 14.79 10.11 -2.75
C VAL A 50 15.41 11.17 -3.66
N ARG A 51 15.68 10.78 -4.91
CA ARG A 51 16.01 11.77 -5.94
C ARG A 51 14.71 12.46 -6.36
N ASN A 52 14.74 13.78 -6.42
CA ASN A 52 13.56 14.58 -6.75
C ASN A 52 12.94 14.23 -8.09
N GLU A 53 13.75 13.76 -9.05
CA GLU A 53 13.28 13.33 -10.36
C GLU A 53 13.96 12.02 -10.75
N ILE A 54 13.18 11.11 -11.30
CA ILE A 54 13.65 9.87 -11.95
C ILE A 54 13.00 9.74 -13.33
N GLY A 55 13.67 9.06 -14.26
CA GLY A 55 13.19 8.93 -15.64
C GLY A 55 13.57 10.14 -16.49
N ALA A 56 12.90 10.31 -17.64
CA ALA A 56 13.12 11.42 -18.56
C ALA A 56 11.87 11.67 -19.43
N GLY A 57 11.68 12.92 -19.85
CA GLY A 57 10.59 13.31 -20.75
C GLY A 57 9.21 12.99 -20.15
N THR A 58 8.33 12.40 -20.95
CA THR A 58 6.97 12.01 -20.52
C THR A 58 6.92 10.83 -19.52
N ARG A 59 8.08 10.30 -19.14
CA ARG A 59 8.23 9.25 -18.11
C ARG A 59 8.94 9.77 -16.86
N ALA A 60 9.21 11.08 -16.78
CA ALA A 60 9.75 11.68 -15.57
C ALA A 60 8.74 11.52 -14.42
N VAL A 61 9.23 11.10 -13.26
CA VAL A 61 8.46 11.01 -12.02
C VAL A 61 9.13 11.93 -11.01
N LEU A 62 8.36 12.91 -10.53
CA LEU A 62 8.79 13.79 -9.45
C LEU A 62 8.44 13.14 -8.12
N GLN A 63 9.35 13.23 -7.16
CA GLN A 63 9.27 12.54 -5.88
C GLN A 63 9.77 13.45 -4.77
N ASP A 64 9.02 13.54 -3.68
CA ASP A 64 9.39 14.34 -2.51
C ASP A 64 9.03 13.59 -1.23
N PHE A 65 9.88 12.64 -0.85
CA PHE A 65 9.72 11.84 0.36
C PHE A 65 11.04 11.20 0.78
N ASP A 66 11.07 10.71 2.01
CA ASP A 66 12.14 9.81 2.44
C ASP A 66 11.66 8.37 2.41
N ILE A 67 12.59 7.46 2.13
CA ILE A 67 12.31 6.04 1.95
C ILE A 67 13.28 5.16 2.76
N CYS A 68 12.73 4.13 3.38
CA CYS A 68 13.46 2.98 3.89
C CYS A 68 13.13 1.79 2.99
N MET A 69 14.12 1.34 2.22
CA MET A 69 14.03 0.12 1.41
C MET A 69 14.50 -1.04 2.28
N ALA A 70 13.71 -2.11 2.39
CA ALA A 70 14.01 -3.28 3.21
C ALA A 70 14.29 -2.96 4.70
N PRO A 71 13.25 -2.60 5.48
CA PRO A 71 13.35 -2.52 6.94
C PRO A 71 13.96 -3.79 7.54
N THR A 72 14.70 -3.65 8.65
CA THR A 72 15.33 -4.78 9.33
C THR A 72 14.32 -5.88 9.66
N HIS A 73 14.65 -7.12 9.33
CA HIS A 73 13.86 -8.32 9.63
C HIS A 73 14.57 -9.16 10.73
N PRO A 74 13.86 -9.72 11.72
CA PRO A 74 12.42 -9.61 11.95
C PRO A 74 12.03 -8.28 12.61
N GLY A 75 10.73 -7.97 12.63
CA GLY A 75 10.18 -6.80 13.32
C GLY A 75 8.67 -6.65 13.12
N VAL A 76 8.03 -5.79 13.91
CA VAL A 76 6.55 -5.64 13.91
C VAL A 76 5.95 -5.26 12.56
N LEU A 77 6.71 -4.60 11.68
CA LEU A 77 6.26 -4.29 10.32
C LEU A 77 6.23 -5.54 9.42
N TRP A 78 7.18 -6.46 9.61
CA TRP A 78 7.22 -7.74 8.91
C TRP A 78 6.18 -8.72 9.46
N ASP A 79 5.93 -8.70 10.78
CA ASP A 79 4.84 -9.46 11.39
C ASP A 79 3.49 -9.04 10.77
N LEU A 80 3.24 -7.74 10.64
CA LEU A 80 2.05 -7.21 9.97
C LEU A 80 1.96 -7.63 8.51
N ALA A 81 3.07 -7.61 7.77
CA ALA A 81 3.09 -8.04 6.38
C ALA A 81 2.73 -9.53 6.24
N ALA A 82 3.26 -10.39 7.11
CA ALA A 82 2.93 -11.82 7.13
C ALA A 82 1.45 -12.06 7.49
N GLU A 83 0.91 -11.32 8.46
CA GLU A 83 -0.52 -11.39 8.81
C GLU A 83 -1.42 -10.93 7.66
N LEU A 84 -1.03 -9.87 6.96
CA LEU A 84 -1.75 -9.37 5.78
C LEU A 84 -1.71 -10.37 4.63
N GLU A 85 -0.56 -11.01 4.38
CA GLU A 85 -0.40 -12.04 3.35
C GLU A 85 -1.37 -13.21 3.57
N GLU A 86 -1.41 -13.74 4.80
CA GLU A 86 -2.31 -14.84 5.15
C GLU A 86 -3.78 -14.43 5.01
N PHE A 87 -4.14 -13.24 5.50
CA PHE A 87 -5.49 -12.70 5.39
C PHE A 87 -5.96 -12.53 3.94
N LEU A 88 -5.11 -11.96 3.08
CA LEU A 88 -5.43 -11.74 1.67
C LEU A 88 -5.47 -13.06 0.90
N SER A 89 -4.56 -13.99 1.17
CA SER A 89 -4.58 -15.33 0.56
C SER A 89 -5.88 -16.06 0.90
N GLN A 90 -6.30 -15.98 2.15
CA GLN A 90 -7.58 -16.52 2.60
C GLN A 90 -8.79 -15.88 1.90
N ALA A 91 -8.80 -14.56 1.71
CA ALA A 91 -9.86 -13.86 1.01
C ALA A 91 -9.89 -14.24 -0.48
N LEU A 92 -8.73 -14.25 -1.15
CA LEU A 92 -8.56 -14.61 -2.56
C LEU A 92 -9.00 -16.05 -2.86
N ALA A 93 -8.65 -17.01 -2.01
CA ALA A 93 -9.06 -18.41 -2.18
C ALA A 93 -10.60 -18.59 -2.25
N ARG A 94 -11.34 -17.72 -1.56
CA ARG A 94 -12.80 -17.73 -1.46
C ARG A 94 -13.48 -16.84 -2.51
N GLN A 95 -12.76 -15.89 -3.11
CA GLN A 95 -13.31 -14.94 -4.07
C GLN A 95 -13.76 -15.63 -5.36
N ARG A 96 -14.92 -15.22 -5.89
CA ARG A 96 -15.41 -15.62 -7.21
C ARG A 96 -15.92 -14.37 -7.96
N PRO A 97 -15.56 -14.15 -9.24
CA PRO A 97 -14.57 -14.91 -10.03
C PRO A 97 -13.16 -14.79 -9.44
N VAL A 98 -12.25 -15.70 -9.84
CA VAL A 98 -10.86 -15.71 -9.35
C VAL A 98 -10.13 -14.48 -9.89
N LEU A 99 -9.61 -13.63 -8.99
CA LEU A 99 -8.82 -12.46 -9.36
C LEU A 99 -7.33 -12.80 -9.53
N LEU A 100 -6.76 -13.46 -8.52
CA LEU A 100 -5.38 -13.97 -8.49
C LEU A 100 -5.42 -15.44 -8.09
N ASN A 101 -4.38 -16.19 -8.47
CA ASN A 101 -4.19 -17.54 -7.94
C ASN A 101 -4.15 -17.47 -6.40
N GLY A 102 -4.89 -18.36 -5.73
CA GLY A 102 -5.31 -18.20 -4.32
C GLY A 102 -4.21 -18.15 -3.25
N HIS A 103 -2.94 -18.09 -3.62
CA HIS A 103 -1.83 -17.83 -2.72
C HIS A 103 -0.99 -16.68 -3.29
N ILE A 104 -0.80 -15.63 -2.48
CA ILE A 104 0.09 -14.51 -2.81
C ILE A 104 1.30 -14.51 -1.88
N THR A 105 2.37 -13.85 -2.30
CA THR A 105 3.53 -13.58 -1.44
C THR A 105 3.86 -12.11 -1.50
N LEU A 106 3.81 -11.42 -0.36
CA LEU A 106 4.28 -10.06 -0.17
C LEU A 106 5.80 -10.09 -0.04
N ASN A 107 6.47 -9.95 -1.19
CA ASN A 107 7.90 -10.21 -1.34
C ASN A 107 8.81 -9.01 -1.06
N ASP A 108 8.25 -7.84 -0.76
CA ASP A 108 8.99 -6.62 -0.50
C ASP A 108 8.23 -5.76 0.52
N LEU A 109 8.98 -5.01 1.31
CA LEU A 109 8.45 -4.08 2.30
C LEU A 109 9.24 -2.78 2.20
N VAL A 110 8.50 -1.70 1.97
CA VAL A 110 9.03 -0.36 1.83
C VAL A 110 8.27 0.55 2.77
N VAL A 111 8.99 1.42 3.48
CA VAL A 111 8.38 2.44 4.33
C VAL A 111 8.74 3.81 3.77
N GLN A 112 7.72 4.62 3.52
CA GLN A 112 7.86 5.98 3.03
C GLN A 112 7.34 6.95 4.08
N ARG A 113 8.02 8.08 4.22
CA ARG A 113 7.54 9.21 5.03
C ARG A 113 7.54 10.48 4.18
N TYR A 114 6.42 11.20 4.26
CA TYR A 114 6.20 12.43 3.52
C TYR A 114 6.26 13.58 4.52
N PRO A 115 7.28 14.46 4.45
CA PRO A 115 7.37 15.63 5.32
C PRO A 115 6.16 16.56 5.13
N ALA A 116 5.86 17.37 6.15
CA ALA A 116 4.84 18.41 6.01
C ALA A 116 5.19 19.37 4.86
N GLY A 117 4.25 19.60 3.95
CA GLY A 117 4.47 20.40 2.74
C GLY A 117 5.04 19.62 1.54
N SER A 118 5.29 18.32 1.69
CA SER A 118 5.65 17.46 0.56
C SER A 118 4.58 17.47 -0.52
N PHE A 119 5.00 17.54 -1.78
CA PHE A 119 4.08 17.38 -2.92
C PHE A 119 3.80 15.92 -3.28
N GLY A 120 4.45 14.98 -2.60
CA GLY A 120 4.25 13.55 -2.78
C GLY A 120 5.06 12.96 -3.93
N ILE A 121 4.42 12.08 -4.69
CA ILE A 121 4.97 11.43 -5.89
C ILE A 121 3.99 11.60 -7.04
N THR A 122 4.48 11.99 -8.21
CA THR A 122 3.62 12.16 -9.39
C THR A 122 3.15 10.81 -9.95
N ALA A 123 2.15 10.85 -10.82
CA ALA A 123 1.58 9.67 -11.47
C ALA A 123 2.67 8.77 -12.07
N HIS A 124 2.67 7.50 -11.66
CA HIS A 124 3.60 6.49 -12.14
C HIS A 124 2.95 5.11 -12.05
N ARG A 125 3.64 4.11 -12.59
CA ARG A 125 3.34 2.70 -12.33
C ARG A 125 4.48 2.12 -11.52
N ASP A 126 4.14 1.26 -10.59
CA ASP A 126 5.13 0.50 -9.85
C ASP A 126 6.03 -0.31 -10.78
N HIS A 127 7.20 -0.66 -10.27
CA HIS A 127 8.18 -1.41 -11.05
C HIS A 127 7.59 -2.75 -11.51
N VAL A 128 7.87 -3.14 -12.75
CA VAL A 128 7.38 -4.38 -13.42
C VAL A 128 7.70 -5.70 -12.70
N ARG A 129 8.46 -5.65 -11.60
CA ARG A 129 8.79 -6.81 -10.77
C ARG A 129 7.68 -7.12 -9.76
N TYR A 130 6.85 -6.13 -9.43
CA TYR A 130 5.70 -6.27 -8.58
C TYR A 130 4.52 -6.67 -9.47
N THR A 131 3.92 -7.82 -9.17
CA THR A 131 2.87 -8.42 -10.00
C THR A 131 1.74 -8.91 -9.11
N GLY A 132 0.52 -8.89 -9.63
CA GLY A 132 -0.67 -9.33 -8.94
C GLY A 132 -1.23 -8.26 -8.01
N LEU A 133 -0.51 -7.93 -6.94
CA LEU A 133 -1.01 -7.03 -5.91
C LEU A 133 0.08 -6.14 -5.29
N VAL A 134 -0.25 -4.88 -5.09
CA VAL A 134 0.47 -3.96 -4.20
C VAL A 134 -0.47 -3.51 -3.09
N ALA A 135 0.04 -3.51 -1.85
CA ALA A 135 -0.72 -3.11 -0.67
C ALA A 135 -0.01 -1.96 0.04
N LEU A 136 -0.73 -0.87 0.28
CA LEU A 136 -0.27 0.28 1.05
C LEU A 136 -1.05 0.32 2.36
N ILE A 137 -0.39 0.54 3.49
CA ILE A 137 -1.05 0.75 4.78
C ILE A 137 -0.72 2.16 5.24
N LEU A 138 -1.75 2.99 5.46
CA LEU A 138 -1.53 4.33 5.97
C LEU A 138 -1.36 4.28 7.49
N LEU A 139 -0.19 4.65 8.00
CA LEU A 139 0.07 4.64 9.44
C LEU A 139 -0.32 5.96 10.13
N SER A 140 -0.11 7.10 9.46
CA SER A 140 -0.44 8.44 9.96
C SER A 140 -0.56 9.46 8.82
N GLY A 141 -1.09 10.65 9.15
CA GLY A 141 -1.27 11.74 8.19
C GLY A 141 -2.50 11.58 7.30
N GLU A 142 -2.56 12.39 6.24
CA GLU A 142 -3.69 12.38 5.29
C GLU A 142 -3.53 11.30 4.21
N GLY A 143 -2.30 11.05 3.76
CA GLY A 143 -1.98 9.99 2.81
C GLY A 143 -2.75 10.05 1.48
N ARG A 144 -3.17 11.23 1.00
CA ARG A 144 -4.03 11.37 -0.18
C ARG A 144 -3.49 10.57 -1.37
N PHE A 145 -4.34 9.72 -1.95
CA PHE A 145 -3.97 8.82 -3.03
C PHE A 145 -4.87 9.06 -4.24
N PHE A 146 -4.28 9.08 -5.43
CA PHE A 146 -4.99 9.36 -6.67
C PHE A 146 -4.68 8.30 -7.72
N VAL A 147 -5.69 7.95 -8.52
CA VAL A 147 -5.53 7.11 -9.70
C VAL A 147 -5.89 7.89 -10.96
N SER A 148 -5.12 7.70 -12.01
CA SER A 148 -5.42 8.22 -13.35
C SER A 148 -5.17 7.11 -14.37
N SER A 149 -5.96 7.11 -15.45
CA SER A 149 -5.72 6.26 -16.61
C SER A 149 -4.53 6.74 -17.45
N GLU A 150 -4.14 8.01 -17.30
CA GLU A 150 -3.10 8.66 -18.09
C GLU A 150 -1.85 8.98 -17.26
N ARG A 151 -0.70 8.96 -17.92
CA ARG A 151 0.58 9.29 -17.27
C ARG A 151 0.72 10.76 -16.90
N SER A 152 -0.04 11.66 -17.55
CA SER A 152 -0.08 13.07 -17.19
C SER A 152 -0.66 13.30 -15.80
N GLY A 153 -1.48 12.36 -15.30
CA GLY A 153 -2.27 12.56 -14.09
C GLY A 153 -3.54 13.38 -14.32
N ASP A 154 -3.91 13.65 -15.58
CA ASP A 154 -5.16 14.33 -15.90
C ASP A 154 -6.37 13.48 -15.46
N ASP A 155 -7.46 14.16 -15.10
CA ASP A 155 -8.71 13.57 -14.59
C ASP A 155 -8.51 12.56 -13.45
N ALA A 156 -7.48 12.77 -12.62
CA ALA A 156 -7.18 11.90 -11.51
C ALA A 156 -8.33 11.86 -10.50
N ARG A 157 -8.68 10.64 -10.08
CA ARG A 157 -9.69 10.36 -9.06
C ARG A 157 -9.02 10.08 -7.73
N GLU A 158 -9.42 10.81 -6.69
CA GLU A 158 -8.97 10.54 -5.32
C GLU A 158 -9.60 9.25 -4.79
N ILE A 159 -8.80 8.41 -4.15
CA ILE A 159 -9.24 7.22 -3.43
C ILE A 159 -9.25 7.57 -1.93
N PRO A 160 -10.43 7.71 -1.31
CA PRO A 160 -10.50 8.04 0.10
C PRO A 160 -10.01 6.85 0.92
N TRP A 161 -9.11 7.14 1.85
CA TRP A 161 -8.65 6.19 2.85
C TRP A 161 -8.08 6.94 4.07
N ARG A 162 -7.86 6.24 5.18
CA ARG A 162 -7.48 6.83 6.47
C ARG A 162 -6.41 6.00 7.19
N PRO A 163 -5.71 6.56 8.19
CA PRO A 163 -4.79 5.79 9.01
C PRO A 163 -5.44 4.51 9.56
N GLY A 164 -4.75 3.38 9.40
CA GLY A 164 -5.24 2.05 9.72
C GLY A 164 -6.01 1.35 8.62
N GLU A 165 -6.22 1.98 7.46
CA GLU A 165 -6.75 1.31 6.29
C GLU A 165 -5.62 0.77 5.41
N VAL A 166 -5.95 -0.28 4.65
CA VAL A 166 -5.10 -0.79 3.58
C VAL A 166 -5.72 -0.42 2.24
N LEU A 167 -4.90 0.12 1.34
CA LEU A 167 -5.23 0.38 -0.05
C LEU A 167 -4.53 -0.68 -0.90
N LEU A 168 -5.33 -1.38 -1.71
CA LEU A 168 -4.90 -2.45 -2.59
C LEU A 168 -4.92 -1.94 -4.03
N MET A 169 -3.89 -2.29 -4.79
CA MET A 169 -3.77 -2.01 -6.22
C MET A 169 -3.47 -3.28 -6.98
N ARG A 170 -4.04 -3.42 -8.18
CA ARG A 170 -3.69 -4.49 -9.11
C ARG A 170 -2.39 -4.13 -9.84
N ALA A 171 -1.42 -5.05 -9.85
CA ALA A 171 -0.11 -4.86 -10.45
C ALA A 171 0.14 -5.81 -11.64
#